data_AF-A0A1B6K1N1-F1
#
_entry.id   AF-A0A1B6K1N1-F1
#
_cell.length_a   1.000
_cell.length_b   1.000
_cell.length_c   1.000
_cell.angle_alpha   90.00
_cell.angle_beta   90.00
_cell.angle_gamma   90.00
#
_symmetry.space_group_name_H-M   'P 1'
#
loop_
_entity.id
_entity.type
_entity.pdbx_description
1 polymer ?
#
loop_
_entity_poly.entity_id
_entity_poly.type
_entity_poly.pdbx_seq_one_letter_code
_entity_poly.pdbx_strand_id
1 'polypeptide(L)'
;MVVKHTVEGYEEYLKLLKELEEKKAKVYILFTGSLNNQGVSWCPDCVQAEPAIEEVVNKLPDTVVFVKVLVGNREFWKDKECPFRKDKKVHLSSLPTIVKWNNPERLEGNDFANKESSSQLSSHNCQME
;
A
#
# COMPACT_ATOMS: atom_id res chain seq x y z
N MET A 1 13.63 12.83 -0.58
CA MET A 1 12.77 12.07 -1.52
C MET A 1 12.38 10.77 -0.84
N VAL A 2 11.09 10.43 -0.82
CA VAL A 2 10.61 9.17 -0.25
C VAL A 2 11.13 7.97 -1.05
N VAL A 3 11.60 6.93 -0.36
CA VAL A 3 12.10 5.72 -1.02
C VAL A 3 10.89 4.90 -1.49
N LYS A 4 10.77 4.66 -2.80
CA LYS A 4 9.69 3.86 -3.40
C LYS A 4 10.23 2.52 -3.85
N HIS A 5 9.69 1.43 -3.30
CA HIS A 5 9.94 0.06 -3.76
C HIS A 5 8.70 -0.50 -4.42
N THR A 6 8.86 -1.22 -5.53
CA THR A 6 7.77 -1.95 -6.16
C THR A 6 8.14 -3.43 -6.15
N VAL A 7 7.25 -4.27 -5.62
CA VAL A 7 7.42 -5.71 -5.54
C VAL A 7 6.16 -6.39 -6.07
N GLU A 8 6.34 -7.50 -6.77
CA GLU A 8 5.23 -8.34 -7.23
C GLU A 8 5.31 -9.69 -6.53
N GLY A 9 4.17 -10.15 -6.03
CA GLY A 9 4.08 -11.42 -5.33
C GLY A 9 4.36 -11.33 -3.83
N TYR A 10 3.90 -12.37 -3.14
CA TYR A 10 3.87 -12.40 -1.68
C TYR A 10 5.25 -12.64 -1.05
N GLU A 11 6.09 -13.46 -1.69
CA GLU A 11 7.42 -13.81 -1.16
C GLU A 11 8.37 -12.62 -1.16
N GLU A 12 8.43 -11.85 -2.26
CA GLU A 12 9.28 -10.67 -2.37
C GLU A 12 8.80 -9.55 -1.44
N TYR A 13 7.47 -9.39 -1.30
CA TYR A 13 6.88 -8.54 -0.28
C TYR A 13 7.38 -8.90 1.13
N LEU A 14 7.33 -10.17 1.52
CA LEU A 14 7.77 -10.60 2.85
C LEU A 14 9.25 -10.35 3.09
N LYS A 15 10.11 -10.59 2.10
CA LYS A 15 11.55 -10.33 2.21
C LYS A 15 11.83 -8.84 2.44
N LEU A 16 11.25 -7.98 1.59
CA LEU A 16 11.45 -6.54 1.70
C LEU A 16 10.90 -6.01 3.02
N LEU A 17 9.72 -6.48 3.42
CA LEU A 17 9.09 -6.10 4.68
C LEU A 17 10.00 -6.42 5.88
N LYS A 18 10.59 -7.62 5.89
CA LYS A 18 11.48 -8.05 6.96
C LYS A 18 12.74 -7.17 7.03
N GLU A 19 13.34 -6.84 5.89
CA GLU A 19 14.50 -5.95 5.84
C GLU A 19 14.17 -4.55 6.38
N LEU A 20 13.01 -4.01 6.01
CA LEU A 20 12.57 -2.69 6.47
C LEU A 20 12.19 -2.68 7.96
N GLU A 21 11.64 -3.79 8.45
CA GLU A 21 11.34 -4.01 9.87
C GLU A 21 12.63 -4.06 10.70
N GLU A 22 13.68 -4.74 10.23
CA GLU A 22 14.99 -4.77 10.88
C GLU A 22 15.61 -3.37 10.99
N LYS A 23 15.38 -2.52 9.98
CA LYS A 23 15.81 -1.12 9.98
C LYS A 23 14.96 -0.21 10.87
N LYS A 24 13.86 -0.72 11.47
CA LYS A 24 12.86 0.04 12.24
C LYS A 24 12.38 1.31 11.53
N ALA A 25 12.37 1.28 10.20
CA ALA A 25 11.92 2.39 9.39
C ALA A 25 10.39 2.45 9.37
N LYS A 26 9.84 3.66 9.17
CA LYS A 26 8.41 3.83 8.93
C LYS A 26 8.11 3.34 7.50
N VAL A 27 7.29 2.31 7.36
CA VAL A 27 6.97 1.73 6.04
C VAL A 27 5.49 1.90 5.74
N TYR A 28 5.19 2.34 4.54
CA TYR A 28 3.83 2.39 3.99
C TYR A 28 3.72 1.38 2.87
N ILE A 29 2.76 0.48 2.98
CA ILE A 29 2.59 -0.63 2.04
C ILE A 29 1.28 -0.41 1.29
N LEU A 30 1.37 -0.16 -0.01
CA LEU A 30 0.24 -0.10 -0.93
C LEU A 30 0.04 -1.45 -1.57
N PHE A 31 -1.12 -2.06 -1.37
CA PHE A 31 -1.58 -3.22 -2.12
C PHE A 31 -2.43 -2.76 -3.29
N THR A 32 -2.02 -3.14 -4.49
CA THR A 32 -2.78 -2.89 -5.72
C THR A 32 -2.72 -4.10 -6.65
N GLY A 33 -3.66 -4.18 -7.59
CA GLY A 33 -3.63 -5.20 -8.63
C GLY A 33 -2.41 -5.03 -9.54
N SER A 34 -1.91 -6.13 -10.11
CA SER A 34 -0.85 -6.06 -11.12
C SER A 34 -1.25 -5.14 -12.27
N LEU A 35 -0.24 -4.48 -12.80
CA LEU A 35 -0.38 -3.58 -13.92
C LEU A 35 -0.53 -4.40 -15.20
N ASN A 36 -1.39 -3.93 -16.10
CA ASN A 36 -1.48 -4.48 -17.45
C ASN A 36 -0.26 -4.07 -18.28
N ASN A 37 -0.19 -4.50 -19.55
CA ASN A 37 0.88 -4.10 -20.48
C ASN A 37 1.02 -2.58 -20.71
N GLN A 38 0.03 -1.79 -20.31
CA GLN A 38 0.05 -0.33 -20.38
C GLN A 38 0.49 0.33 -19.06
N GLY A 39 0.86 -0.46 -18.04
CA GLY A 39 1.24 0.05 -16.73
C GLY A 39 0.06 0.48 -15.86
N VAL A 40 -1.18 0.07 -16.19
CA VAL A 40 -2.40 0.47 -15.47
C VAL A 40 -2.99 -0.73 -14.74
N SER A 41 -3.40 -0.55 -13.48
CA SER A 41 -4.07 -1.60 -12.71
C SER A 41 -5.37 -2.02 -13.38
N TRP A 42 -5.65 -3.33 -13.42
CA TRP A 42 -6.92 -3.87 -13.95
C TRP A 42 -8.16 -3.48 -13.11
N CYS A 43 -7.94 -2.92 -11.92
CA CYS A 43 -8.98 -2.53 -10.98
C CYS A 43 -9.29 -1.03 -11.13
N PRO A 44 -10.54 -0.65 -11.45
CA PRO A 44 -10.90 0.75 -11.67
C PRO A 44 -10.71 1.61 -10.41
N ASP A 45 -11.05 1.09 -9.21
CA ASP A 45 -10.81 1.77 -7.93
C ASP A 45 -9.32 2.07 -7.71
N CYS A 46 -8.43 1.17 -8.14
CA CYS A 46 -6.98 1.39 -8.04
C CYS A 46 -6.56 2.59 -8.88
N VAL A 47 -7.06 2.68 -10.12
CA VAL A 47 -6.76 3.79 -11.03
C VAL A 47 -7.30 5.12 -10.50
N GLN A 48 -8.51 5.11 -9.93
CA GLN A 48 -9.09 6.32 -9.35
C GLN A 48 -8.36 6.78 -8.08
N ALA A 49 -7.82 5.85 -7.30
CA ALA A 49 -7.06 6.16 -6.10
C ALA A 49 -5.61 6.57 -6.38
N GLU A 50 -5.01 6.20 -7.52
CA GLU A 50 -3.62 6.57 -7.85
C GLU A 50 -3.28 8.04 -7.58
N PRO A 51 -4.07 9.05 -8.02
CA PRO A 51 -3.77 10.45 -7.71
C PRO A 51 -3.78 10.75 -6.21
N ALA A 52 -4.70 10.16 -5.44
CA ALA A 52 -4.75 10.33 -3.99
C ALA A 52 -3.55 9.67 -3.31
N ILE A 53 -3.15 8.49 -3.77
CA ILE A 53 -1.97 7.77 -3.28
C ILE A 53 -0.70 8.58 -3.57
N GLU A 54 -0.55 9.11 -4.78
CA GLU A 54 0.58 9.98 -5.13
C GLU A 54 0.62 11.24 -4.26
N GLU A 55 -0.53 11.86 -3.97
CA GLU A 55 -0.59 13.01 -3.07
C GLU A 55 -0.12 12.65 -1.66
N VAL A 56 -0.59 11.53 -1.11
CA VAL A 56 -0.12 11.01 0.19
C VAL A 56 1.38 10.80 0.16
N VAL A 57 1.89 10.09 -0.85
CA VAL A 57 3.32 9.78 -0.99
C VAL A 57 4.18 11.02 -1.15
N ASN A 58 3.69 12.07 -1.82
CA ASN A 58 4.38 13.36 -1.91
C ASN A 58 4.37 14.14 -0.60
N LYS A 59 3.34 13.97 0.24
CA LYS A 59 3.26 14.57 1.58
C LYS A 59 4.05 13.80 2.63
N LEU A 60 4.45 12.56 2.34
CA LEU A 60 5.25 11.75 3.26
C LEU A 60 6.69 12.28 3.37
N PRO A 61 7.29 12.27 4.58
CA PRO A 61 8.66 12.69 4.77
C PRO A 61 9.66 11.69 4.15
N ASP A 62 10.87 12.13 3.85
CA ASP A 62 11.92 11.30 3.22
C ASP A 62 12.36 10.11 4.10
N THR A 63 12.02 10.17 5.38
CA THR A 63 12.34 9.17 6.40
C THR A 63 11.46 7.93 6.32
N VAL A 64 10.40 7.95 5.50
CA VAL A 64 9.51 6.79 5.32
C VAL A 64 9.83 6.07 4.02
N VAL A 65 9.53 4.78 4.00
CA VAL A 65 9.67 3.92 2.84
C VAL A 65 8.29 3.56 2.33
N PHE A 66 8.04 3.81 1.05
CA PHE A 66 6.80 3.44 0.38
C PHE A 66 7.00 2.17 -0.44
N VAL A 67 6.17 1.16 -0.22
CA VAL A 67 6.26 -0.16 -0.86
C VAL A 67 4.96 -0.41 -1.63
N LYS A 68 5.04 -0.46 -2.96
CA LYS A 68 3.95 -0.86 -3.85
C LYS A 68 4.01 -2.36 -4.08
N VAL A 69 3.04 -3.08 -3.54
CA VAL A 69 2.89 -4.53 -3.67
C VAL A 69 1.84 -4.82 -4.73
N LEU A 70 2.28 -5.42 -5.82
CA LEU A 70 1.42 -5.96 -6.86
C LEU A 70 0.94 -7.34 -6.40
N VAL A 71 -0.35 -7.45 -6.09
CA VAL A 71 -0.92 -8.72 -5.62
C VAL A 71 -1.05 -9.75 -6.74
N GLY A 72 -0.89 -9.36 -8.00
CA GLY A 72 -1.14 -10.22 -9.15
C GLY A 72 -2.39 -9.82 -9.95
N ASN A 73 -2.78 -10.73 -10.84
CA ASN A 73 -3.95 -10.59 -11.69
C ASN A 73 -5.27 -10.66 -10.89
N ARG A 74 -6.35 -10.19 -11.52
CA ARG A 74 -7.70 -10.22 -10.94
C ARG A 74 -8.12 -11.60 -10.48
N GLU A 75 -7.76 -12.64 -11.23
CA GLU A 75 -8.09 -14.02 -10.90
C GLU A 75 -7.40 -14.47 -9.61
N PHE A 76 -6.10 -14.18 -9.47
CA PHE A 76 -5.35 -14.47 -8.25
C PHE A 76 -5.92 -13.73 -7.03
N TRP A 77 -6.30 -12.46 -7.18
CA TRP A 77 -6.92 -11.70 -6.09
C TRP A 77 -8.31 -12.23 -5.69
N LYS A 78 -9.12 -12.62 -6.69
CA LYS A 78 -10.47 -13.15 -6.46
C LYS A 78 -10.44 -14.52 -5.79
N ASP A 79 -9.34 -15.25 -5.96
CA ASP A 79 -9.13 -16.55 -5.35
C ASP A 79 -9.18 -16.47 -3.82
N LYS A 80 -9.85 -17.45 -3.19
CA LYS A 80 -9.95 -17.52 -1.73
C LYS A 80 -8.64 -17.98 -1.08
N GLU A 81 -7.78 -18.62 -1.85
CA GLU A 81 -6.46 -19.07 -1.43
C GLU A 81 -5.40 -17.98 -1.49
N CYS A 82 -5.76 -16.79 -2.01
CA CYS A 82 -4.89 -15.64 -2.05
C CYS A 82 -4.24 -15.37 -0.68
N PRO A 83 -2.90 -15.47 -0.55
CA PRO A 83 -2.21 -15.35 0.72
C PRO A 83 -2.41 -13.96 1.33
N PHE A 84 -2.54 -12.92 0.50
CA PHE A 84 -2.84 -11.55 0.93
C PHE A 84 -4.18 -11.41 1.68
N ARG A 85 -5.18 -12.21 1.33
CA ARG A 85 -6.48 -12.24 2.00
C ARG A 85 -6.47 -13.09 3.27
N LYS A 86 -5.70 -14.18 3.25
CA LYS A 86 -5.53 -15.08 4.40
C LYS A 86 -4.58 -14.51 5.45
N ASP A 87 -3.70 -13.60 5.07
CA ASP A 87 -2.71 -13.02 5.96
C ASP A 87 -3.40 -12.19 7.05
N LYS A 88 -3.23 -12.59 8.31
CA LYS A 88 -3.86 -11.92 9.46
C LYS A 88 -3.20 -10.59 9.81
N LYS A 89 -1.98 -10.30 9.31
CA LYS A 89 -1.28 -9.05 9.59
C LYS A 89 -1.83 -7.91 8.74
N VAL A 90 -2.03 -8.16 7.44
CA VAL A 90 -2.57 -7.14 6.53
C VAL A 90 -4.07 -7.26 6.31
N HIS A 91 -4.65 -8.47 6.43
CA HIS A 91 -6.09 -8.76 6.28
C HIS A 91 -6.74 -7.92 5.19
N LEU A 92 -6.31 -8.13 3.95
CA LEU A 92 -6.75 -7.31 2.84
C LEU A 92 -8.16 -7.72 2.41
N SER A 93 -9.14 -6.85 2.65
CA SER A 93 -10.53 -7.05 2.22
C SER A 93 -10.79 -6.50 0.81
N SER A 94 -10.15 -5.38 0.50
CA SER A 94 -10.39 -4.60 -0.73
C SER A 94 -9.08 -4.10 -1.33
N LEU A 95 -9.11 -3.72 -2.60
CA LEU A 95 -8.02 -3.04 -3.28
C LEU A 95 -8.57 -1.75 -3.91
N PRO A 96 -7.79 -0.67 -3.98
CA PRO A 96 -6.44 -0.51 -3.41
C PRO A 96 -6.48 -0.38 -1.88
N THR A 97 -5.44 -0.82 -1.17
CA THR A 97 -5.34 -0.61 0.29
C THR A 97 -3.93 -0.18 0.67
N ILE A 98 -3.81 0.90 1.43
CA ILE A 98 -2.55 1.33 2.06
C ILE A 98 -2.59 0.96 3.53
N VAL A 99 -1.52 0.35 4.00
CA VAL A 99 -1.33 -0.02 5.41
C VAL A 99 -0.02 0.60 5.89
N LYS A 100 -0.06 1.24 7.06
CA LYS A 100 1.16 1.71 7.72
C LYS A 100 1.73 0.59 8.58
N TRP A 101 2.94 0.14 8.26
CA TRP A 101 3.58 -0.93 9.03
C TRP A 101 3.82 -0.48 10.49
N ASN A 102 3.54 -1.36 11.44
CA ASN A 102 3.55 -1.07 12.89
C ASN A 102 2.56 0.00 13.37
N ASN A 103 1.56 0.38 12.57
CA ASN A 103 0.50 1.30 13.00
C ASN A 103 -0.89 0.73 12.69
N PRO A 104 -1.93 1.12 13.47
CA PRO A 104 -3.31 0.74 13.18
C PRO A 104 -3.91 1.55 12.00
N GLU A 105 -3.25 2.61 11.55
CA GLU A 105 -3.70 3.44 10.45
C GLU A 105 -3.62 2.70 9.11
N ARG A 106 -4.77 2.64 8.42
CA ARG A 106 -4.89 2.07 7.07
C ARG A 106 -5.94 2.84 6.28
N LEU A 107 -5.79 2.85 4.96
CA LEU A 107 -6.76 3.40 4.01
C LEU A 107 -7.14 2.30 3.03
N GLU A 108 -8.43 2.05 2.87
CA GLU A 108 -8.94 0.99 2.02
C GLU A 108 -9.94 1.57 1.01
N GLY A 109 -9.76 1.25 -0.28
CA GLY A 109 -10.65 1.54 -1.40
C GLY A 109 -11.40 2.88 -1.37
N ASN A 110 -12.52 2.91 -0.68
CA ASN A 110 -13.40 4.06 -0.57
C ASN A 110 -12.81 5.22 0.25
N ASP A 111 -11.84 4.95 1.12
CA ASP A 111 -11.10 5.99 1.85
C ASP A 111 -10.36 6.94 0.91
N PHE A 112 -9.91 6.47 -0.25
CA PHE A 112 -9.22 7.30 -1.23
C PHE A 112 -10.14 8.33 -1.91
N ALA A 113 -11.45 8.08 -1.92
CA ALA A 113 -12.43 9.04 -2.39
C ALA A 113 -12.60 10.22 -1.41
N ASN A 114 -12.23 10.05 -0.15
CA ASN A 114 -12.35 11.07 0.87
C ASN A 114 -10.99 11.76 1.13
N LYS A 115 -10.86 13.01 0.68
CA LYS A 115 -9.64 13.83 0.83
C LYS A 115 -9.21 14.02 2.29
N GLU A 116 -10.13 13.88 3.23
CA GLU A 116 -9.83 13.96 4.66
C GLU A 116 -9.02 12.74 5.14
N SER A 117 -9.42 11.53 4.73
CA SER A 117 -8.75 10.28 5.09
C SER A 117 -7.32 10.22 4.53
N SER A 118 -7.11 10.65 3.28
CA SER A 118 -5.76 10.74 2.70
C SER A 118 -4.88 11.77 3.43
N SER A 119 -5.47 12.88 3.89
CA SER A 119 -4.76 13.90 4.66
C SER A 119 -4.38 13.40 6.06
N GLN A 120 -5.25 12.65 6.74
CA GLN A 120 -4.97 12.12 8.08
C GLN A 120 -3.72 11.22 8.12
N LEU A 121 -3.52 10.39 7.08
CA LEU A 121 -2.36 9.50 7.01
C LEU A 121 -1.03 10.26 6.87
N SER A 122 -1.07 11.43 6.22
CA SER A 122 0.09 12.32 6.11
C SER A 122 0.32 13.16 7.38
N SER A 123 -0.75 13.63 8.02
CA SER A 123 -0.69 14.54 9.17
C SER A 123 -0.26 13.84 10.47
N HIS A 124 -0.69 12.60 10.71
CA HIS A 124 -0.24 11.84 11.90
C HIS A 124 1.25 11.51 11.91
N ASN A 125 1.95 11.71 10.79
CA ASN A 125 3.40 11.54 10.73
C ASN A 125 4.17 12.78 11.18
N CYS A 126 3.47 13.89 11.49
CA CYS A 126 4.05 15.18 11.92
C CYS A 126 4.12 15.34 13.46
N GLN A 127 3.60 14.40 14.26
CA GLN A 127 3.71 14.44 15.72
C GLN A 127 4.54 13.26 16.24
N MET A 128 5.85 13.33 16.09
CA MET A 128 6.82 12.80 17.07
C MET A 128 8.16 13.52 16.83
N GLU A 129 8.25 14.75 17.33
CA GLU A 129 9.48 15.34 17.86
C GLU A 129 9.22 15.73 19.31
#